data_AF-Q0C7U8-F1
#
_entry.id   AF-Q0C7U8-F1
#
_cell.length_a   1.000
_cell.length_b   1.000
_cell.length_c   1.000
_cell.angle_alpha   90.00
_cell.angle_beta   90.00
_cell.angle_gamma   90.00
#
_symmetry.space_group_name_H-M   'P 1'
#
loop_
_entity.id
_entity.type
_entity.pdbx_description
1 polymer ?
#
loop_
_entity_poly.entity_id
_entity_poly.type
_entity_poly.pdbx_seq_one_letter_code
_entity_poly.pdbx_strand_id
1 'polypeptide(L)'
;MGIEDLMDRVVYRAVTGPLAGRTNYVQAWYQEIYPNKMYKISWMEETGTIVTQTIDIVEKRIWTFAAFTKGHHTLTWGQENRKICQGHKTTHIEQWRKLAKIGIQTDRYMVPKSGVIDEILEGRGEHLPEIGDDWPVL
;
A
#
# COMPACT_ATOMS: atom_id res chain seq x y z
N MET A 1 9.99 19.05 16.97
CA MET A 1 9.61 17.64 17.11
C MET A 1 10.10 16.97 15.84
N GLY A 2 11.22 16.25 15.92
CA GLY A 2 11.85 15.63 14.75
C GLY A 2 10.90 14.59 14.16
N ILE A 3 10.82 14.53 12.84
CA ILE A 3 9.94 13.64 12.07
C ILE A 3 10.44 12.18 12.12
N GLU A 4 11.37 11.88 13.03
CA GLU A 4 12.18 10.65 13.07
C GLU A 4 11.58 9.60 14.02
N ASP A 5 10.64 9.97 14.90
CA ASP A 5 10.12 9.08 15.97
C ASP A 5 8.71 8.51 15.72
N LEU A 6 8.18 8.59 14.49
CA LEU A 6 6.87 8.00 14.11
C LEU A 6 6.98 7.13 12.85
N MET A 7 8.09 6.40 12.70
CA MET A 7 8.20 5.36 11.69
C MET A 7 7.42 4.12 12.13
N ASP A 8 6.19 4.01 11.63
CA ASP A 8 5.39 2.79 11.74
C ASP A 8 5.16 2.19 10.35
N ARG A 9 5.03 0.86 10.30
CA ARG A 9 4.86 0.12 9.05
C ARG A 9 3.38 -0.17 8.81
N VAL A 10 2.96 -0.09 7.55
CA VAL A 10 1.71 -0.74 7.11
C VAL A 10 2.06 -2.12 6.59
N VAL A 11 1.41 -3.15 7.12
CA VAL A 11 1.43 -4.52 6.57
C VAL A 11 0.05 -4.81 6.01
N TYR A 12 -0.02 -5.23 4.74
CA TYR A 12 -1.31 -5.50 4.11
C TYR A 12 -1.30 -6.74 3.22
N ARG A 13 -2.51 -7.26 3.00
CA ARG A 13 -2.80 -8.35 2.07
C ARG A 13 -3.98 -7.99 1.18
N ALA A 14 -3.83 -8.16 -0.13
CA ALA A 14 -4.95 -8.06 -1.07
C ALA A 14 -5.60 -9.44 -1.23
N VAL A 15 -6.86 -9.56 -0.79
CA VAL A 15 -7.59 -10.84 -0.81
C VAL A 15 -8.28 -11.08 -2.16
N THR A 16 -8.78 -10.03 -2.81
CA THR A 16 -9.53 -10.11 -4.06
C THR A 16 -9.06 -9.08 -5.09
N GLY A 17 -9.60 -9.17 -6.30
CA GLY A 17 -9.32 -8.23 -7.38
C GLY A 17 -7.99 -8.46 -8.11
N PRO A 18 -7.52 -7.50 -8.91
CA PRO A 18 -6.36 -7.68 -9.80
C PRO A 18 -5.03 -7.97 -9.10
N LEU A 19 -4.92 -7.67 -7.80
CA LEU A 19 -3.74 -7.90 -6.97
C LEU A 19 -3.96 -9.02 -5.94
N ALA A 20 -5.01 -9.84 -6.09
CA ALA A 20 -5.30 -10.93 -5.18
C ALA A 20 -4.05 -11.82 -4.95
N GLY A 21 -3.74 -12.09 -3.68
CA GLY A 21 -2.54 -12.83 -3.28
C GLY A 21 -1.30 -11.97 -3.06
N ARG A 22 -1.34 -10.65 -3.31
CA ARG A 22 -0.27 -9.72 -2.94
C ARG A 22 -0.22 -9.55 -1.42
N THR A 23 0.98 -9.68 -0.87
CA THR A 23 1.30 -9.32 0.53
C THR A 23 2.49 -8.37 0.55
N ASN A 24 2.37 -7.30 1.33
CA ASN A 24 3.35 -6.23 1.31
C ASN A 24 3.52 -5.60 2.70
N TYR A 25 4.67 -4.94 2.88
CA TYR A 25 4.98 -4.11 4.03
C TYR A 25 5.76 -2.88 3.57
N VAL A 26 5.42 -1.73 4.13
CA VAL A 26 5.91 -0.42 3.71
C VAL A 26 6.12 0.47 4.91
N GLN A 27 7.07 1.40 4.81
CA GLN A 27 7.09 2.54 5.71
C GLN A 27 5.84 3.38 5.44
N ALA A 28 5.22 3.89 6.50
CA ALA A 28 4.06 4.76 6.38
C ALA A 28 4.18 5.97 7.32
N TRP A 29 3.46 7.02 6.94
CA TRP A 29 3.31 8.24 7.74
C TRP A 29 1.87 8.35 8.20
N TYR A 30 1.71 8.50 9.51
CA TYR A 30 0.41 8.58 10.17
C TYR A 30 0.15 10.02 10.62
N GLN A 31 -1.08 10.47 10.44
CA GLN A 31 -1.56 11.76 10.89
C GLN A 31 -2.92 11.56 11.53
N GLU A 32 -3.06 11.87 12.81
CA GLU A 32 -4.36 12.02 13.43
C GLU A 32 -4.98 13.33 12.93
N ILE A 33 -6.08 13.24 12.19
CA ILE A 33 -6.74 14.42 11.60
C ILE A 33 -8.00 14.81 12.37
N TYR A 34 -8.59 13.86 13.09
CA TYR A 34 -9.61 14.12 14.10
C TYR A 34 -9.35 13.23 15.31
N PRO A 35 -9.13 13.81 16.51
CA PRO A 35 -8.74 13.05 17.70
C PRO A 35 -9.63 11.85 17.97
N ASN A 36 -9.01 10.68 18.14
CA ASN A 36 -9.66 9.40 18.46
C ASN A 36 -10.74 8.94 17.44
N LYS A 37 -10.76 9.51 16.24
CA LYS A 37 -11.78 9.20 15.22
C LYS A 37 -11.20 8.93 13.85
N MET A 38 -10.35 9.83 13.38
CA MET A 38 -9.98 9.86 11.97
C MET A 38 -8.48 10.03 11.79
N TYR A 39 -7.91 9.15 10.99
CA TYR A 39 -6.48 9.06 10.75
C TYR A 39 -6.24 9.10 9.25
N LYS A 40 -5.14 9.73 8.85
CA LYS A 40 -4.62 9.68 7.49
C LYS A 40 -3.30 8.94 7.51
N ILE A 41 -3.18 7.95 6.63
CA ILE A 41 -2.01 7.11 6.48
C ILE A 41 -1.55 7.25 5.03
N SER A 42 -0.27 7.55 4.81
CA SER A 42 0.28 7.70 3.46
C SER A 42 1.57 6.91 3.33
N TRP A 43 1.83 6.33 2.16
CA TRP A 43 3.06 5.59 1.88
C TRP A 43 3.39 5.57 0.38
N MET A 44 4.62 5.16 0.09
CA MET A 44 5.08 4.83 -1.26
C MET A 44 5.55 3.37 -1.30
N GLU A 45 5.18 2.65 -2.35
CA GLU A 45 5.60 1.26 -2.57
C GLU A 45 6.78 1.15 -3.53
N GLU A 46 7.48 0.01 -3.53
CA GLU A 46 8.62 -0.26 -4.41
C GLU A 46 8.27 -0.25 -5.89
N THR A 47 6.99 -0.44 -6.23
CA THR A 47 6.49 -0.26 -7.59
C THR A 47 6.38 1.21 -7.99
N GLY A 48 6.74 2.13 -7.08
CA GLY A 48 6.56 3.57 -7.17
C GLY A 48 5.13 4.02 -6.93
N THR A 49 4.21 3.12 -6.56
CA THR A 49 2.79 3.47 -6.30
C THR A 49 2.69 4.34 -5.07
N ILE A 50 1.93 5.42 -5.15
CA ILE A 50 1.65 6.30 -4.01
C ILE A 50 0.27 5.94 -3.50
N VAL A 51 0.12 5.76 -2.20
CA VAL A 51 -1.18 5.51 -1.58
C VAL A 51 -1.37 6.46 -0.40
N THR A 52 -2.58 7.00 -0.28
CA THR A 52 -3.04 7.63 0.94
C THR A 52 -4.42 7.08 1.28
N GLN A 53 -4.63 6.83 2.57
CA GLN A 53 -5.88 6.36 3.11
C GLN A 53 -6.31 7.28 4.24
N THR A 54 -7.55 7.73 4.20
CA THR A 54 -8.22 8.33 5.34
C THR A 54 -9.15 7.29 5.93
N ILE A 55 -9.00 7.01 7.22
CA ILE A 55 -9.73 5.98 7.95
C ILE A 55 -10.51 6.67 9.06
N ASP A 56 -11.83 6.53 9.04
CA ASP A 56 -12.71 6.86 10.16
C ASP A 56 -13.03 5.56 10.91
N ILE A 57 -12.43 5.39 12.08
CA ILE A 57 -12.57 4.17 12.88
C ILE A 57 -13.91 4.12 13.64
N VAL A 58 -14.54 5.28 13.86
CA VAL A 58 -15.84 5.36 14.54
C VAL A 58 -16.96 5.02 13.56
N GLU A 59 -16.94 5.62 12.38
CA GLU A 59 -17.94 5.38 11.32
C GLU A 59 -17.63 4.15 10.46
N LYS A 60 -16.49 3.48 10.70
CA LYS A 60 -16.01 2.33 9.95
C LYS A 60 -15.96 2.59 8.43
N ARG A 61 -15.38 3.73 8.04
CA ARG A 61 -15.23 4.14 6.64
C ARG A 61 -13.77 4.35 6.29
N ILE A 62 -13.44 4.03 5.04
CA ILE A 62 -12.12 4.27 4.49
C ILE A 62 -12.24 4.95 3.12
N TRP A 63 -11.40 5.94 2.88
CA TRP A 63 -11.22 6.58 1.58
C TRP A 63 -9.77 6.41 1.16
N THR A 64 -9.56 5.80 0.00
CA THR A 64 -8.24 5.54 -0.57
C THR A 64 -8.06 6.38 -1.82
N PHE A 65 -6.91 7.03 -1.91
CA PHE A 65 -6.36 7.49 -3.18
C PHE A 65 -5.08 6.72 -3.45
N ALA A 66 -5.08 5.95 -4.55
CA ALA A 66 -3.89 5.26 -5.03
C ALA A 66 -3.51 5.79 -6.42
N ALA A 67 -2.23 6.09 -6.63
CA ALA A 67 -1.69 6.53 -7.92
C ALA A 67 -0.64 5.51 -8.39
N PHE A 68 -1.10 4.54 -9.19
CA PHE A 68 -0.28 3.46 -9.71
C PHE A 68 0.65 3.97 -10.81
N THR A 69 1.93 3.59 -10.78
CA THR A 69 2.85 3.86 -11.88
C THR A 69 2.39 3.15 -13.15
N LYS A 70 2.84 3.63 -14.32
CA LYS A 70 2.59 2.96 -15.60
C LYS A 70 3.06 1.51 -15.57
N GLY A 71 4.25 1.24 -15.02
CA GLY A 71 4.75 -0.14 -14.86
C GLY A 71 3.87 -1.03 -14.00
N HIS A 72 3.28 -0.49 -12.92
CA HIS A 72 2.34 -1.24 -12.08
C HIS A 72 1.00 -1.46 -12.80
N HIS A 73 0.43 -0.41 -13.39
CA HIS A 73 -0.95 -0.44 -13.88
C HIS A 73 -1.11 -1.05 -15.29
N THR A 74 -0.16 -0.78 -16.18
CA THR A 74 -0.30 -1.01 -17.63
C THR A 74 0.15 -2.41 -18.02
N LEU A 75 -0.62 -3.03 -18.92
CA LEU A 75 -0.24 -4.21 -19.68
C LEU A 75 0.78 -3.78 -20.74
N THR A 76 2.03 -4.22 -20.63
CA THR A 76 2.97 -4.10 -21.76
C THR A 76 2.89 -5.42 -22.53
N TRP A 77 2.45 -5.38 -23.79
CA TRP A 77 2.60 -6.49 -24.76
C TRP A 77 2.16 -7.89 -24.26
N GLY A 78 0.90 -8.05 -23.88
CA GLY A 78 0.33 -9.38 -23.59
C GLY A 78 0.81 -10.04 -22.29
N GLN A 79 1.60 -9.34 -21.47
CA GLN A 79 1.97 -9.78 -20.12
C GLN A 79 1.30 -8.90 -19.06
N GLU A 80 0.62 -9.55 -18.11
CA GLU A 80 0.03 -8.87 -16.96
C GLU A 80 1.12 -8.53 -15.95
N ASN A 81 1.73 -7.33 -16.03
CA ASN A 81 2.65 -6.82 -15.00
C ASN A 81 2.05 -6.90 -13.59
N ARG A 82 0.72 -6.87 -13.47
CA ARG A 82 0.00 -7.08 -12.22
C ARG A 82 0.29 -8.44 -11.58
N LYS A 83 0.54 -9.49 -12.35
CA LYS A 83 0.95 -10.81 -11.83
C LYS A 83 2.31 -10.75 -11.14
N ILE A 84 3.23 -9.92 -11.63
CA ILE A 84 4.53 -9.67 -10.98
C ILE A 84 4.33 -8.98 -9.62
N CYS A 85 3.24 -8.21 -9.48
CA CYS A 85 2.86 -7.58 -8.21
C CYS A 85 2.13 -8.52 -7.25
N GLN A 86 1.84 -9.78 -7.60
CA GLN A 86 1.22 -10.77 -6.71
C GLN A 86 2.28 -11.50 -5.87
N GLY A 87 1.86 -12.13 -4.78
CA GLY A 87 2.76 -12.79 -3.84
C GLY A 87 3.44 -11.84 -2.86
N HIS A 88 4.40 -12.37 -2.11
CA HIS A 88 5.08 -11.64 -1.05
C HIS A 88 6.15 -10.69 -1.60
N LYS A 89 6.27 -9.50 -0.99
CA LYS A 89 7.26 -8.48 -1.38
C LYS A 89 8.68 -9.03 -1.48
N THR A 90 9.12 -9.83 -0.51
CA THR A 90 10.52 -10.31 -0.45
C THR A 90 10.91 -11.16 -1.66
N THR A 91 9.96 -11.82 -2.32
CA THR A 91 10.23 -12.63 -3.51
C THR A 91 10.21 -11.82 -4.81
N HIS A 92 9.72 -10.57 -4.78
CA HIS A 92 9.49 -9.75 -5.98
C HIS A 92 10.08 -8.33 -5.92
N ILE A 93 10.73 -7.94 -4.82
CA ILE A 93 11.15 -6.55 -4.55
C ILE A 93 11.94 -5.91 -5.71
N GLU A 94 12.90 -6.63 -6.29
CA GLU A 94 13.71 -6.14 -7.40
C GLU A 94 12.91 -5.99 -8.70
N GLN A 95 11.91 -6.83 -8.91
CA GLN A 95 11.01 -6.70 -10.06
C GLN A 95 10.10 -5.49 -9.88
N TRP A 96 9.58 -5.26 -8.67
CA TRP A 96 8.75 -4.09 -8.36
C TRP A 96 9.52 -2.79 -8.58
N ARG A 97 10.77 -2.72 -8.12
CA ARG A 97 11.67 -1.57 -8.36
C ARG A 97 11.91 -1.31 -9.86
N LYS A 98 11.96 -2.36 -10.69
CA LYS A 98 12.04 -2.21 -12.15
C LYS A 98 10.76 -1.62 -12.74
N LEU A 99 9.59 -2.04 -12.26
CA LEU A 99 8.31 -1.48 -12.70
C LEU A 99 8.19 0.02 -12.37
N ALA A 100 8.73 0.47 -11.23
CA ALA A 100 8.71 1.88 -10.84
C ALA A 100 9.42 2.82 -11.83
N LYS A 101 10.33 2.28 -12.65
CA LYS A 101 11.11 3.02 -13.64
C LYS A 101 10.39 3.17 -14.99
N ILE A 102 9.21 2.58 -15.15
CA ILE A 102 8.44 2.61 -16.39
C ILE A 102 7.46 3.79 -16.36
N GLY A 103 7.57 4.67 -17.36
CA GLY A 103 6.74 5.87 -17.51
C GLY A 103 7.27 7.06 -16.72
N ILE A 104 6.48 8.13 -16.70
CA ILE A 104 6.75 9.36 -15.94
C ILE A 104 5.66 9.63 -14.89
N GLN A 105 5.86 10.63 -14.03
CA GLN A 105 4.93 10.90 -12.92
C GLN A 105 3.49 11.19 -13.38
N THR A 106 3.32 11.84 -14.53
CA THR A 106 2.00 12.15 -15.11
C THR A 106 1.34 10.95 -15.80
N ASP A 107 2.05 9.83 -16.00
CA ASP A 107 1.47 8.60 -16.56
C ASP A 107 0.69 7.78 -15.52
N ARG A 108 0.64 8.24 -14.26
CA ARG A 108 0.04 7.49 -13.17
C ARG A 108 -1.45 7.30 -13.38
N TYR A 109 -1.91 6.08 -13.12
CA TYR A 109 -3.33 5.77 -13.06
C TYR A 109 -3.87 6.04 -11.66
N MET A 110 -4.71 7.06 -11.54
CA MET A 110 -5.28 7.51 -10.27
C MET A 110 -6.59 6.78 -9.97
N VAL A 111 -6.69 6.25 -8.75
CA VAL A 111 -7.82 5.45 -8.28
C VAL A 111 -8.32 6.01 -6.95
N PRO A 112 -9.27 6.96 -6.97
CA PRO A 112 -10.04 7.33 -5.79
C PRO A 112 -11.15 6.29 -5.56
N LYS A 113 -11.17 5.68 -4.37
CA LYS A 113 -12.20 4.73 -3.95
C LYS A 113 -12.54 4.91 -2.48
N SER A 114 -13.78 4.57 -2.12
CA SER A 114 -14.19 4.41 -0.73
C SER A 114 -14.52 2.96 -0.44
N GLY A 115 -14.47 2.60 0.84
CA GLY A 115 -14.78 1.28 1.34
C GLY A 115 -15.44 1.34 2.72
N VAL A 116 -15.91 0.18 3.16
CA VAL A 116 -16.44 -0.03 4.51
C VAL A 116 -15.43 -0.88 5.26
N ILE A 117 -15.21 -0.55 6.52
CA ILE A 117 -14.40 -1.36 7.42
C ILE A 117 -15.34 -2.37 8.06
N ASP A 118 -15.09 -3.65 7.82
CA ASP A 118 -15.90 -4.73 8.39
C ASP A 118 -15.57 -4.90 9.89
N GLU A 119 -14.28 -5.06 10.17
CA GLU A 119 -13.73 -5.30 11.50
C GLU A 119 -12.53 -4.40 11.80
N ILE A 120 -12.36 -4.10 13.10
CA ILE A 120 -11.18 -3.45 13.66
C ILE A 120 -10.75 -4.33 14.82
N LEU A 121 -9.53 -4.83 14.74
CA LEU A 121 -8.95 -5.78 15.70
C LEU A 121 -7.60 -5.25 16.17
N GLU A 122 -7.19 -5.65 17.38
CA GLU A 122 -5.88 -5.34 17.92
C GLU A 122 -4.92 -6.54 17.77
N GLY A 123 -3.66 -6.24 17.47
CA GLY A 123 -2.60 -7.25 17.33
C GLY A 123 -2.05 -7.36 15.91
N ARG A 124 -1.26 -8.41 15.67
CA ARG A 124 -0.50 -8.60 14.42
C ARG A 124 -1.35 -8.98 13.20
N GLY A 125 -2.58 -9.44 13.42
CA GLY A 125 -3.48 -9.96 12.39
C GLY A 125 -3.07 -11.38 11.94
N GLU A 126 -3.94 -12.36 12.18
CA GLU A 126 -3.69 -13.79 11.89
C GLU A 126 -3.33 -14.07 10.42
N HIS A 127 -3.78 -13.20 9.52
CA HIS A 127 -3.73 -13.38 8.08
C HIS A 127 -2.72 -12.49 7.37
N LEU A 128 -1.97 -11.69 8.13
CA LEU A 128 -0.91 -10.84 7.61
C LEU A 128 0.44 -11.58 7.65
N PRO A 129 1.37 -11.28 6.72
CA PRO A 129 2.70 -11.86 6.79
C PRO A 129 3.44 -11.36 8.03
N GLU A 130 4.25 -12.23 8.63
CA GLU A 130 5.28 -11.78 9.57
C GLU A 130 6.34 -10.97 8.83
N ILE A 131 6.81 -9.90 9.47
CA ILE A 131 7.82 -9.01 8.93
C ILE A 131 8.98 -8.87 9.92
N GLY A 132 10.20 -8.85 9.41
CA GLY A 132 11.38 -8.53 10.21
C GLY A 132 11.54 -7.02 10.36
N ASP A 133 11.94 -6.56 11.54
CA ASP A 133 12.12 -5.14 11.86
C ASP A 133 13.21 -4.46 11.02
N ASP A 134 14.17 -5.24 10.52
CA ASP A 134 15.29 -4.82 9.67
C ASP A 134 15.00 -4.94 8.17
N TRP A 135 13.83 -5.45 7.79
CA TRP A 135 13.50 -5.64 6.37
C TRP A 135 13.38 -4.31 5.63
N PRO A 136 13.87 -4.23 4.38
CA PRO A 136 13.96 -2.97 3.65
C PRO A 136 12.58 -2.43 3.26
N VAL A 137 12.40 -1.13 3.50
CA VAL A 137 11.26 -0.32 3.07
C VAL A 137 11.77 0.91 2.30
N LEU A 138 10.89 1.55 1.53
CA LEU A 138 11.14 2.86 0.92
C LEU A 138 10.88 4.00 1.91
#